data_AF-A0AAI9TQ24-F1
#
_entry.id   AF-A0AAI9TQ24-F1
#
_cell.length_a   1.000
_cell.length_b   1.000
_cell.length_c   1.000
_cell.angle_alpha   90.00
_cell.angle_beta   90.00
_cell.angle_gamma   90.00
#
_symmetry.space_group_name_H-M   'P 1'
#
loop_
_entity.id
_entity.type
_entity.pdbx_description
1 polymer ?
#
loop_
_entity_poly.entity_id
_entity_poly.type
_entity_poly.pdbx_seq_one_letter_code
_entity_poly.pdbx_strand_id
1 'polypeptide(L)'
;MASESSAHEYYQIQARFPAKDSNPDDGINRKVFVRQDIDEWSGKKSNKKQVDLFILALDNFQKLDPKERLSYFQVAGMSCPQFISSCLRYLTCFWPGIHGQPFVRWDDPSPEPMKNGYCFHSHVIFPIWHRPYVLLFEVGGPLYLRQTG
;
A
#
# COMPACT_ATOMS: atom_id res chain seq x y z
N MET A 1 25.37 -6.45 -30.14
CA MET A 1 25.32 -5.39 -29.13
C MET A 1 24.20 -5.74 -28.18
N ALA A 2 24.52 -6.22 -26.97
CA ALA A 2 23.51 -6.47 -25.96
C ALA A 2 23.04 -5.11 -25.43
N SER A 3 21.76 -4.77 -25.60
CA SER A 3 21.18 -3.58 -24.98
C SER A 3 21.28 -3.76 -23.46
N GLU A 4 22.00 -2.89 -22.79
CA GLU A 4 21.98 -2.80 -21.33
C GLU A 4 20.52 -2.57 -20.90
N SER A 5 19.89 -3.59 -20.33
CA SER A 5 18.61 -3.43 -19.67
C SER A 5 18.85 -2.53 -18.46
N SER A 6 18.32 -1.31 -18.47
CA SER A 6 18.28 -0.46 -17.27
C SER A 6 17.70 -1.29 -16.12
N ALA A 7 18.48 -1.48 -15.05
CA ALA A 7 18.05 -2.28 -13.91
C ALA A 7 16.75 -1.69 -13.36
N HIS A 8 15.70 -2.50 -13.25
CA HIS A 8 14.41 -2.08 -12.70
C HIS A 8 14.57 -1.72 -11.21
N GLU A 9 14.13 -0.53 -10.83
CA GLU A 9 14.21 -0.05 -9.43
C GLU A 9 12.98 -0.49 -8.63
N TYR A 10 13.16 -1.52 -7.80
CA TYR A 10 12.12 -2.05 -6.94
C TYR A 10 11.83 -1.15 -5.74
N TYR A 11 10.55 -1.04 -5.37
CA TYR A 11 10.12 -0.36 -4.16
C TYR A 11 10.42 -1.21 -2.92
N GLN A 12 11.28 -0.69 -2.06
CA GLN A 12 11.61 -1.36 -0.80
C GLN A 12 10.52 -1.09 0.26
N ILE A 13 9.79 -2.15 0.63
CA ILE A 13 8.84 -2.10 1.75
C ILE A 13 9.64 -2.13 3.06
N GLN A 14 9.83 -0.96 3.66
CA GLN A 14 10.53 -0.80 4.94
C GLN A 14 9.54 -0.43 6.05
N ALA A 15 9.77 -0.94 7.26
CA ALA A 15 8.96 -0.54 8.41
C ALA A 15 9.16 0.94 8.77
N ARG A 16 8.20 1.51 9.53
CA ARG A 16 8.33 2.86 10.10
C ARG A 16 9.66 3.01 10.86
N PHE A 17 10.23 4.22 10.83
CA PHE A 17 11.39 4.60 11.62
C PHE A 17 11.30 4.11 13.08
N PRO A 18 12.43 3.72 13.70
CA PRO A 18 12.45 3.39 15.12
C PRO A 18 11.79 4.50 15.95
N ALA A 19 11.17 4.15 17.07
CA ALA A 19 10.64 5.14 18.01
C ALA A 19 11.76 6.14 18.35
N LYS A 20 11.41 7.41 18.57
CA LYS A 20 12.38 8.52 18.76
C LYS A 20 13.40 8.25 19.89
N ASP A 21 13.07 7.34 20.80
CA ASP A 21 13.81 6.91 21.97
C ASP A 21 14.40 5.49 21.84
N SER A 22 14.41 4.90 20.65
CA SER A 22 14.99 3.57 20.39
C SER A 22 16.13 3.64 19.38
N ASN A 23 17.28 3.07 19.75
CA ASN A 23 18.42 2.87 18.88
C ASN A 23 18.26 1.52 18.14
N PRO A 24 18.62 1.40 16.84
CA PRO A 24 18.71 0.11 16.15
C PRO A 24 19.41 -1.01 16.92
N ASP A 25 20.37 -0.68 17.79
CA ASP A 25 21.16 -1.63 18.58
C ASP A 25 20.49 -2.10 19.90
N ASP A 26 19.31 -1.57 20.24
CA ASP A 26 18.61 -1.90 21.50
C ASP A 26 18.08 -3.34 21.55
N GLY A 27 18.17 -4.09 20.44
CA GLY A 27 17.81 -5.51 20.35
C GLY A 27 16.38 -5.77 20.85
N ILE A 28 16.27 -6.58 21.91
CA ILE A 28 14.99 -6.96 22.53
C ILE A 28 14.32 -5.77 23.26
N ASN A 29 15.12 -4.81 23.74
CA ASN A 29 14.62 -3.62 24.43
C ASN A 29 14.15 -2.53 23.46
N ARG A 30 14.23 -2.79 22.14
CA ARG A 30 13.78 -1.85 21.13
C ARG A 30 12.29 -1.53 21.33
N LYS A 31 12.03 -0.25 21.61
CA LYS A 31 10.66 0.24 21.75
C LYS A 31 9.99 0.28 20.38
N VAL A 32 8.95 -0.51 20.22
CA VAL A 32 8.13 -0.57 19.00
C VAL A 32 6.79 0.09 19.22
N PHE A 33 6.28 0.76 18.19
CA PHE A 33 4.91 1.27 18.22
C PHE A 33 3.93 0.09 18.24
N VAL A 34 3.01 0.12 19.19
CA VAL A 34 1.98 -0.91 19.34
C VAL A 34 0.81 -0.58 18.40
N ARG A 35 0.38 -1.56 17.59
CA ARG A 35 -0.89 -1.49 16.86
C ARG A 35 -2.02 -1.66 17.86
N GLN A 36 -2.84 -0.63 18.01
CA GLN A 36 -3.94 -0.60 18.97
C GLN A 36 -5.23 -1.09 18.32
N ASP A 37 -6.14 -1.60 19.14
CA ASP A 37 -7.51 -1.82 18.72
C ASP A 37 -8.15 -0.48 18.26
N ILE A 38 -8.92 -0.51 17.17
CA ILE A 38 -9.41 0.70 16.52
C ILE A 38 -10.49 1.40 17.35
N ASP A 39 -11.33 0.66 18.06
CA ASP A 39 -12.40 1.22 18.89
C ASP A 39 -11.80 1.90 20.12
N GLU A 40 -10.83 1.23 20.76
CA GLU A 40 -10.10 1.79 21.90
C GLU A 40 -9.24 3.00 21.49
N TRP A 41 -8.55 2.92 20.35
CA TRP A 41 -7.67 3.99 19.89
C TRP A 41 -8.44 5.25 19.48
N SER A 42 -9.56 5.09 18.76
CA SER A 42 -10.35 6.21 18.25
C SER A 42 -11.19 6.89 19.35
N GLY A 43 -11.64 6.14 20.36
CA GLY A 43 -12.41 6.68 21.49
C GLY A 43 -11.58 7.48 22.50
N LYS A 44 -10.24 7.31 22.53
CA LYS A 44 -9.35 8.00 23.46
C LYS A 44 -9.12 9.46 23.06
N LYS A 45 -9.53 10.40 23.92
CA LYS A 45 -9.28 11.85 23.71
C LYS A 45 -7.79 12.20 23.54
N SER A 46 -6.88 11.46 24.16
CA SER A 46 -5.43 11.64 24.00
C SER A 46 -4.94 11.38 22.58
N ASN A 47 -5.65 10.54 21.83
CA ASN A 47 -5.28 10.12 20.47
C ASN A 47 -5.89 11.03 19.40
N LYS A 48 -6.63 12.09 19.77
CA LYS A 48 -7.35 12.94 18.81
C LYS A 48 -6.47 13.38 17.62
N LYS A 49 -5.24 13.82 17.89
CA LYS A 49 -4.29 14.23 16.83
C LYS A 49 -3.94 13.07 15.89
N GLN A 50 -3.77 11.86 16.41
CA GLN A 50 -3.47 10.69 15.59
C GLN A 50 -4.66 10.30 14.72
N VAL A 51 -5.88 10.37 15.27
CA VAL A 51 -7.12 10.08 14.54
C VAL A 51 -7.34 11.11 13.42
N ASP A 52 -7.21 12.41 13.72
CA ASP A 52 -7.33 13.48 12.74
C ASP A 52 -6.30 13.28 11.60
N LEU A 53 -5.03 13.00 11.94
CA LEU A 53 -3.98 12.74 10.96
C LEU A 53 -4.23 11.48 10.12
N PHE A 54 -4.77 10.43 10.73
CA PHE A 54 -5.10 9.19 10.02
C PHE A 54 -6.20 9.43 8.99
N ILE A 55 -7.26 10.14 9.36
CA ILE A 55 -8.36 10.46 8.44
C ILE A 55 -7.86 11.35 7.30
N LEU A 56 -7.08 12.39 7.60
CA LEU A 56 -6.49 13.27 6.58
C LEU A 56 -5.55 12.52 5.63
N ALA A 57 -4.69 11.66 6.17
CA ALA A 57 -3.77 10.86 5.36
C ALA A 57 -4.53 9.85 4.49
N LEU A 58 -5.57 9.20 5.02
CA LEU A 58 -6.38 8.24 4.28
C LEU A 58 -7.18 8.91 3.14
N ASP A 59 -7.75 10.08 3.40
CA ASP A 59 -8.45 10.89 2.38
C ASP A 59 -7.49 11.28 1.24
N ASN A 60 -6.30 11.77 1.58
CA ASN A 60 -5.27 12.08 0.58
C ASN A 60 -4.82 10.84 -0.19
N PHE A 61 -4.61 9.72 0.49
CA PHE A 61 -4.18 8.45 -0.12
C PHE A 61 -5.21 7.90 -1.12
N GLN A 62 -6.50 8.04 -0.83
CA GLN A 62 -7.60 7.64 -1.72
C GLN A 62 -7.75 8.58 -2.93
N LYS A 63 -7.31 9.83 -2.83
CA LYS A 63 -7.38 10.83 -3.90
C LYS A 63 -6.23 10.77 -4.90
N LEU A 64 -5.19 9.98 -4.62
CA LEU A 64 -4.06 9.81 -5.52
C LEU A 64 -4.50 9.28 -6.88
N ASP A 65 -3.79 9.71 -7.93
CA ASP A 65 -4.07 9.26 -9.28
C ASP A 65 -3.93 7.72 -9.34
N PRO A 66 -4.90 6.99 -9.91
CA PRO A 66 -4.82 5.53 -10.03
C PRO A 66 -3.57 5.01 -10.76
N LYS A 67 -2.88 5.86 -11.53
CA LYS A 67 -1.60 5.56 -12.20
C LYS A 67 -0.41 5.51 -11.25
N GLU A 68 -0.47 6.22 -10.14
CA GLU A 68 0.65 6.27 -9.20
C GLU A 68 0.84 4.91 -8.55
N ARG A 69 2.07 4.38 -8.60
CA ARG A 69 2.46 3.08 -8.03
C ARG A 69 1.99 2.89 -6.58
N LEU A 70 1.99 3.95 -5.78
CA LEU A 70 1.60 3.92 -4.36
C LEU A 70 0.18 4.46 -4.13
N SER A 71 -0.66 4.62 -5.15
CA SER A 71 -2.06 5.01 -4.93
C SER A 71 -2.85 3.92 -4.22
N TYR A 72 -3.93 4.32 -3.55
CA TYR A 72 -4.87 3.38 -2.95
C TYR A 72 -5.34 2.32 -3.96
N PHE A 73 -5.59 2.72 -5.21
CA PHE A 73 -6.04 1.82 -6.28
C PHE A 73 -5.01 0.74 -6.64
N GLN A 74 -3.74 1.13 -6.75
CA GLN A 74 -2.64 0.21 -7.04
C GLN A 74 -2.41 -0.80 -5.91
N VAL A 75 -2.46 -0.33 -4.67
CA VAL A 75 -2.18 -1.15 -3.48
C VAL A 75 -3.38 -2.04 -3.13
N ALA A 76 -4.61 -1.53 -3.19
CA ALA A 76 -5.81 -2.31 -2.91
C ALA A 76 -6.14 -3.30 -4.04
N GLY A 77 -5.72 -3.03 -5.27
CA GLY A 77 -6.04 -3.86 -6.42
C GLY A 77 -7.55 -3.90 -6.67
N MET A 78 -8.11 -2.72 -6.87
CA MET A 78 -9.50 -2.57 -7.26
C MET A 78 -9.61 -1.39 -8.22
N SER A 79 -9.76 -1.66 -9.51
CA SER A 79 -10.22 -0.63 -10.44
C SER A 79 -11.34 -1.17 -11.32
N CYS A 80 -12.52 -0.59 -11.14
CA CYS A 80 -13.49 -0.45 -12.22
C CYS A 80 -14.05 0.98 -12.09
N PRO A 81 -13.54 1.96 -12.86
CA PRO A 81 -14.28 3.17 -13.05
C PRO A 81 -15.39 2.84 -14.04
N GLN A 82 -16.60 2.63 -13.53
CA GLN A 82 -17.76 3.11 -14.26
C GLN A 82 -18.92 3.28 -13.29
N PHE A 83 -19.05 4.53 -12.85
CA PHE A 83 -20.36 5.17 -12.85
C PHE A 83 -21.09 4.72 -14.11
N ILE A 84 -22.15 3.96 -13.89
CA ILE A 84 -23.07 3.54 -14.93
C ILE A 84 -23.65 4.82 -15.53
N SER A 85 -23.29 5.13 -16.77
CA SER A 85 -24.29 5.22 -17.83
C SER A 85 -23.61 5.39 -19.18
N SER A 86 -23.85 4.39 -20.03
CA SER A 86 -23.91 4.52 -21.49
C SER A 86 -22.69 5.17 -22.17
N CYS A 87 -21.72 4.36 -22.59
CA CYS A 87 -21.18 4.34 -23.95
C CYS A 87 -19.94 3.45 -24.06
N LEU A 88 -20.01 2.50 -25.02
CA LEU A 88 -18.89 1.78 -25.65
C LEU A 88 -17.99 0.87 -24.79
N ARG A 89 -18.39 -0.41 -24.80
CA ARG A 89 -17.53 -1.61 -24.99
C ARG A 89 -16.12 -1.31 -25.52
N TYR A 90 -15.11 -1.85 -24.83
CA TYR A 90 -13.68 -1.93 -25.20
C TYR A 90 -12.82 -0.66 -25.06
N LEU A 91 -12.55 -0.23 -23.81
CA LEU A 91 -11.29 0.44 -23.47
C LEU A 91 -10.86 0.14 -22.01
N THR A 92 -10.22 -1.01 -21.85
CA THR A 92 -9.15 -1.35 -20.90
C THR A 92 -9.01 -0.51 -19.62
N CYS A 93 -9.69 -0.91 -18.54
CA CYS A 93 -9.28 -0.56 -17.18
C CYS A 93 -8.19 -1.54 -16.72
N PHE A 94 -6.95 -1.27 -17.14
CA PHE A 94 -5.74 -2.02 -16.78
C PHE A 94 -4.96 -1.23 -15.74
N TRP A 95 -5.42 -1.20 -14.48
CA TRP A 95 -4.62 -0.62 -13.38
C TRP A 95 -4.05 -1.73 -12.52
N PRO A 96 -2.73 -1.81 -12.28
CA PRO A 96 -2.14 -2.85 -11.42
C PRO A 96 -2.74 -2.93 -10.03
N GLY A 97 -2.74 -4.14 -9.48
CA GLY A 97 -3.43 -4.45 -8.24
C GLY A 97 -2.74 -5.56 -7.49
N ILE A 98 -2.26 -5.26 -6.28
CA ILE A 98 -1.52 -6.24 -5.47
C ILE A 98 -2.46 -7.33 -4.93
N HIS A 99 -3.63 -6.94 -4.43
CA HIS A 99 -4.50 -7.87 -3.67
C HIS A 99 -5.65 -8.45 -4.49
N GLY A 100 -6.08 -7.77 -5.56
CA GLY A 100 -7.26 -8.12 -6.34
C GLY A 100 -7.15 -7.85 -7.84
N GLN A 101 -8.31 -7.82 -8.51
CA GLN A 101 -8.41 -7.52 -9.94
C GLN A 101 -7.95 -6.08 -10.22
N PRO A 102 -7.34 -5.81 -11.39
CA PRO A 102 -7.35 -6.58 -12.63
C PRO A 102 -6.13 -7.50 -12.90
N PHE A 103 -5.43 -7.99 -11.87
CA PHE A 103 -4.29 -8.94 -12.02
C PHE A 103 -3.15 -8.41 -12.91
N VAL A 104 -3.00 -7.08 -12.96
CA VAL A 104 -1.86 -6.44 -13.60
C VAL A 104 -0.73 -6.34 -12.57
N ARG A 105 0.51 -6.53 -13.06
CA ARG A 105 1.69 -6.61 -12.20
C ARG A 105 2.01 -5.27 -11.53
N TRP A 106 2.32 -5.33 -10.24
CA TRP A 106 2.74 -4.18 -9.46
C TRP A 106 4.25 -4.25 -9.23
N ASP A 107 4.96 -3.18 -9.59
CA ASP A 107 6.41 -3.04 -9.40
C ASP A 107 7.28 -4.13 -10.09
N ASP A 108 6.81 -4.68 -11.22
CA ASP A 108 7.50 -5.70 -12.02
C ASP A 108 7.70 -5.19 -13.46
N PRO A 109 8.90 -5.36 -14.07
CA PRO A 109 9.17 -4.94 -15.45
C PRO A 109 8.48 -5.81 -16.51
N SER A 110 7.91 -6.96 -16.17
CA SER A 110 7.33 -7.89 -17.12
C SER A 110 5.92 -7.46 -17.59
N PRO A 111 5.69 -7.34 -18.92
CA PRO A 111 4.43 -6.83 -19.47
C PRO A 111 3.30 -7.87 -19.47
N GLU A 112 3.57 -9.14 -19.16
CA GLU A 112 2.56 -10.19 -19.21
C GLU A 112 1.52 -10.02 -18.09
N PRO A 113 0.21 -10.16 -18.39
CA PRO A 113 -0.82 -10.14 -17.36
C PRO A 113 -0.68 -11.36 -16.44
N MET A 114 -0.95 -11.19 -15.15
CA MET A 114 -0.95 -12.33 -14.23
C MET A 114 -2.25 -13.12 -14.39
N LYS A 115 -2.16 -14.44 -14.35
CA LYS A 115 -3.33 -15.32 -14.36
C LYS A 115 -4.16 -15.18 -13.08
N ASN A 116 -3.49 -14.95 -11.95
CA ASN A 116 -4.06 -14.74 -10.62
C ASN A 116 -3.39 -13.52 -9.97
N GLY A 117 -4.02 -12.86 -9.00
CA GLY A 117 -3.38 -11.79 -8.23
C GLY A 117 -2.23 -12.29 -7.34
N TYR A 118 -1.47 -11.38 -6.73
CA TYR A 118 -0.37 -11.75 -5.83
C TYR A 118 -0.83 -12.37 -4.51
N CYS A 119 -2.09 -12.13 -4.13
CA CYS A 119 -2.62 -12.56 -2.84
C CYS A 119 -2.86 -14.07 -2.76
N PHE A 120 -2.25 -14.71 -1.76
CA PHE A 120 -2.47 -16.12 -1.45
C PHE A 120 -3.66 -16.30 -0.53
N HIS A 121 -4.71 -16.98 -1.00
CA HIS A 121 -5.84 -17.43 -0.20
C HIS A 121 -5.82 -18.95 -0.05
N SER A 122 -6.36 -19.47 1.05
CA SER A 122 -6.45 -20.92 1.31
C SER A 122 -5.10 -21.66 1.24
N HIS A 123 -4.00 -20.95 1.57
CA HIS A 123 -2.64 -21.49 1.58
C HIS A 123 -1.94 -21.16 2.90
N VAL A 124 -0.99 -22.01 3.32
CA VAL A 124 -0.26 -21.84 4.60
C VAL A 124 0.54 -20.53 4.68
N ILE A 125 0.88 -19.92 3.54
CA ILE A 125 1.60 -18.65 3.48
C ILE A 125 0.69 -17.42 3.53
N PHE A 126 -0.63 -17.60 3.63
CA PHE A 126 -1.59 -16.50 3.83
C PHE A 126 -1.12 -15.47 4.87
N PRO A 127 -0.80 -15.85 6.13
CA PRO A 127 -0.37 -14.87 7.13
C PRO A 127 1.01 -14.27 6.85
N ILE A 128 1.87 -14.98 6.12
CA ILE A 128 3.21 -14.51 5.76
C ILE A 128 3.12 -13.44 4.68
N TRP A 129 2.21 -13.60 3.70
CA TRP A 129 2.02 -12.65 2.62
C TRP A 129 1.26 -11.39 3.07
N HIS A 130 0.24 -11.53 3.92
CA HIS A 130 -0.56 -10.39 4.38
C HIS A 130 0.20 -9.47 5.36
N ARG A 131 1.23 -9.97 6.06
CA ARG A 131 2.05 -9.16 6.97
C ARG A 131 2.77 -7.98 6.28
N PRO A 132 3.61 -8.20 5.24
CA PRO A 132 4.22 -7.11 4.49
C PRO A 132 3.20 -6.29 3.69
N TYR A 133 2.08 -6.87 3.30
CA TYR A 133 0.98 -6.14 2.66
C TYR A 133 0.37 -5.07 3.59
N VAL A 134 0.06 -5.43 4.84
CA VAL A 134 -0.44 -4.45 5.83
C VAL A 134 0.63 -3.38 6.15
N LEU A 135 1.91 -3.76 6.19
CA LEU A 135 3.01 -2.80 6.34
C LEU A 135 3.06 -1.77 5.20
N LEU A 136 2.75 -2.19 3.97
CA LEU A 136 2.70 -1.27 2.81
C LEU A 136 1.62 -0.18 3.00
N PHE A 137 0.46 -0.52 3.56
CA PHE A 137 -0.57 0.49 3.90
C PHE A 137 -0.13 1.43 5.02
N GLU A 138 0.55 0.90 6.04
CA GLU A 138 1.02 1.69 7.17
C GLU A 138 2.11 2.70 6.80
N VAL A 139 2.91 2.40 5.77
CA VAL A 139 4.06 3.21 5.34
C VAL A 139 3.70 4.09 4.13
N GLY A 140 2.84 3.60 3.24
CA GLY A 140 2.37 4.32 2.05
C GLY A 140 1.57 5.57 2.41
N GLY A 141 0.64 5.49 3.37
CA GLY A 141 -0.20 6.62 3.77
C GLY A 141 0.58 7.82 4.36
N PRO A 142 1.50 7.62 5.33
CA PRO A 142 2.25 8.71 5.94
C PRO A 142 3.30 9.39 5.04
N LEU A 143 3.77 8.75 3.97
CA LEU A 143 4.72 9.36 3.04
C LEU A 143 4.13 10.62 2.37
N TYR A 144 2.82 10.67 2.16
CA TYR A 144 2.14 11.80 1.54
C TYR A 144 1.95 13.01 2.46
N LEU A 145 2.05 12.84 3.79
CA LEU A 145 2.10 13.98 4.72
C LEU A 145 3.46 14.70 4.68
N ARG A 146 4.50 14.08 4.12
CA ARG A 146 5.85 14.65 4.03
C ARG A 146 6.10 15.43 2.74
N GLN A 147 5.32 15.17 1.68
CA GLN A 147 5.53 15.80 0.37
C GLN A 147 4.83 17.16 0.22
N THR A 148 3.92 17.51 1.14
CA THR A 148 3.17 18.78 1.13
C THR A 148 3.73 19.83 2.10
N GLY A 149 5.03 19.75 2.44
CA GLY A 149 5.72 20.66 3.35
C GLY A 149 6.86 21.40 2.68
#